data_AF-A0A8T5AGM7-F1
#
_entry.id   AF-A0A8T5AGM7-F1
#
_cell.length_a   1.000
_cell.length_b   1.000
_cell.length_c   1.000
_cell.angle_alpha   90.00
_cell.angle_beta   90.00
_cell.angle_gamma   90.00
#
_symmetry.space_group_name_H-M   'P 1'
#
loop_
_entity.id
_entity.type
_entity.pdbx_description
1 polymer ?
#
loop_
_entity_poly.entity_id
_entity_poly.type
_entity_poly.pdbx_seq_one_letter_code
_entity_poly.pdbx_strand_id
1 'polypeptide(L)'
;MEFGKSLNSIRYRYKEDGILPDGSRLADIPIMKLMLVRRDIGKAIVGEAIADTGFDESLYANIQLVEFLEGLRSIRTATLRALGHEVACEVFKAQCHLVDDNLRPVLNLQEVEVYVPINVEDLLEDVIVGRSILNQLKLQLNGEFLQVL
;
A
#
# COMPACT_ATOMS: atom_id res chain seq x y z
N MET A 1 1.92 -12.64 -24.61
CA MET A 1 0.54 -12.73 -24.09
C MET A 1 0.11 -11.32 -23.74
N GLU A 2 -0.75 -10.73 -24.56
CA GLU A 2 -1.34 -9.42 -24.30
C GLU A 2 -2.44 -9.56 -23.25
N PHE A 3 -2.35 -8.81 -22.16
CA PHE A 3 -3.48 -8.59 -21.25
C PHE A 3 -4.18 -7.29 -21.67
N GLY A 4 -5.01 -7.39 -22.71
CA GLY A 4 -5.88 -6.33 -23.20
C GLY A 4 -7.33 -6.50 -22.76
N LYS A 5 -7.58 -6.81 -21.48
CA LYS A 5 -8.91 -6.56 -20.91
C LYS A 5 -8.92 -5.13 -20.42
N SER A 6 -9.78 -4.30 -21.01
CA SER A 6 -10.23 -3.05 -20.38
C SER A 6 -10.52 -3.37 -18.92
N LEU A 7 -9.79 -2.73 -18.02
CA LEU A 7 -10.21 -2.71 -16.62
C LEU A 7 -11.59 -2.04 -16.63
N ASN A 8 -12.62 -2.83 -16.31
CA ASN A 8 -13.77 -2.22 -15.66
C ASN A 8 -13.20 -1.53 -14.42
N SER A 9 -13.47 -0.24 -14.27
CA SER A 9 -12.89 0.56 -13.19
C SER A 9 -13.07 -0.15 -11.84
N ILE A 10 -12.00 -0.23 -11.06
CA ILE A 10 -12.06 -0.77 -9.69
C ILE A 10 -12.39 0.38 -8.75
N ARG A 11 -13.24 0.13 -7.76
CA ARG A 11 -13.59 1.13 -6.75
C ARG A 11 -13.37 0.56 -5.37
N TYR A 12 -12.74 1.33 -4.51
CA TYR A 12 -12.59 1.04 -3.09
C TYR A 12 -13.34 2.10 -2.31
N ARG A 13 -14.23 1.69 -1.41
CA ARG A 13 -14.84 2.62 -0.46
C ARG A 13 -13.77 3.12 0.49
N TYR A 14 -13.83 4.40 0.85
CA TYR A 14 -12.94 4.95 1.85
C TYR A 14 -13.13 4.27 3.21
N LYS A 15 -12.07 4.21 4.02
CA LYS A 15 -12.09 3.71 5.40
C LYS A 15 -12.52 4.83 6.33
N GLU A 16 -13.44 4.56 7.26
CA GLU A 16 -13.84 5.56 8.27
C GLU A 16 -12.64 5.88 9.19
N ASP A 17 -12.34 7.16 9.40
CA ASP A 17 -11.19 7.62 10.21
C ASP A 17 -11.58 7.84 11.69
N GLY A 18 -12.80 8.37 11.93
CA GLY A 18 -13.34 8.50 13.27
C GLY A 18 -14.24 9.71 13.50
N ILE A 19 -14.51 9.98 14.77
CA ILE A 19 -15.35 11.09 15.25
C ILE A 19 -14.54 11.88 16.29
N LEU A 20 -14.50 13.20 16.12
CA LEU A 20 -13.86 14.14 17.03
C LEU A 20 -14.65 14.29 18.34
N PRO A 21 -14.04 14.79 19.43
CA PRO A 21 -14.72 14.96 20.72
C PRO A 21 -15.96 15.86 20.69
N ASP A 22 -16.07 16.75 19.70
CA ASP A 22 -17.23 17.61 19.48
C ASP A 22 -18.38 16.93 18.70
N GLY A 23 -18.20 15.65 18.32
CA GLY A 23 -19.16 14.86 17.57
C GLY A 23 -19.05 15.00 16.04
N SER A 24 -18.15 15.83 15.53
CA SER A 24 -17.91 15.95 14.09
C SER A 24 -17.13 14.74 13.55
N ARG A 25 -17.43 14.33 12.31
CA ARG A 25 -16.73 13.21 11.64
C ARG A 25 -15.43 13.69 11.00
N LEU A 26 -14.35 12.94 11.20
CA LEU A 26 -13.16 13.06 10.38
C LEU A 26 -13.47 12.63 8.94
N ALA A 27 -12.70 13.16 8.00
CA ALA A 27 -12.85 12.75 6.61
C ALA A 27 -12.40 11.29 6.46
N ASP A 28 -13.19 10.48 5.75
CA ASP A 28 -12.81 9.10 5.48
C ASP A 28 -11.51 9.04 4.65
N ILE A 29 -10.76 7.95 4.80
CA ILE A 29 -9.41 7.78 4.25
C ILE A 29 -9.48 7.00 2.93
N PRO A 30 -8.83 7.47 1.85
CA PRO A 30 -8.72 6.71 0.61
C PRO A 30 -7.86 5.46 0.82
N ILE A 31 -8.41 4.29 0.46
CA ILE A 31 -7.70 3.01 0.56
C ILE A 31 -7.67 2.27 -0.77
N MET A 32 -6.74 1.35 -0.89
CA MET A 32 -6.62 0.36 -1.96
C MET A 32 -6.43 -1.02 -1.35
N LYS A 33 -6.86 -2.08 -2.06
CA LYS A 33 -6.55 -3.46 -1.67
C LYS A 33 -5.43 -4.00 -2.54
N LEU A 34 -4.40 -4.50 -1.89
CA LEU A 34 -3.18 -5.02 -2.52
C LEU A 34 -3.01 -6.49 -2.20
N MET A 35 -2.51 -7.25 -3.17
CA MET A 35 -1.97 -8.58 -2.96
C MET A 35 -0.47 -8.56 -3.20
N LEU A 36 0.29 -8.96 -2.19
CA LEU A 36 1.73 -9.16 -2.28
C LEU A 36 2.04 -10.65 -2.36
N VAL A 37 2.92 -11.02 -3.30
CA VAL A 37 3.26 -12.40 -3.60
C VAL A 37 4.76 -12.62 -3.41
N ARG A 38 5.09 -13.61 -2.58
CA ARG A 38 6.43 -14.16 -2.37
C ARG A 38 6.58 -15.46 -3.13
N ARG A 39 7.19 -15.38 -4.31
CA ARG A 39 7.39 -16.54 -5.20
C ARG A 39 8.37 -17.57 -4.64
N ASP A 40 9.34 -17.13 -3.85
CA ASP A 40 10.40 -17.96 -3.27
C ASP A 40 9.86 -19.01 -2.28
N ILE A 41 8.77 -18.67 -1.57
CA ILE A 41 8.10 -19.58 -0.62
C ILE A 41 6.65 -19.90 -1.00
N GLY A 42 6.19 -19.47 -2.18
CA GLY A 42 4.82 -19.73 -2.67
C GLY A 42 3.71 -19.16 -1.78
N LYS A 43 3.95 -18.04 -1.09
CA LYS A 43 2.96 -17.39 -0.22
C LYS A 43 2.46 -16.08 -0.82
N ALA A 44 1.24 -15.70 -0.45
CA ALA A 44 0.68 -14.39 -0.73
C ALA A 44 -0.07 -13.86 0.49
N ILE A 45 -0.09 -12.54 0.65
CA ILE A 45 -0.95 -11.83 1.60
C ILE A 45 -1.80 -10.82 0.84
N VAL A 46 -2.98 -10.55 1.38
CA VAL A 46 -3.89 -9.54 0.86
C VAL A 46 -4.25 -8.61 2.01
N GLY A 47 -4.23 -7.30 1.75
CA GLY A 47 -4.50 -6.30 2.77
C GLY A 47 -4.92 -4.96 2.19
N GLU A 48 -5.47 -4.11 3.05
CA GLU A 48 -5.76 -2.72 2.74
C GLU A 48 -4.50 -1.86 2.92
N ALA A 49 -4.37 -0.84 2.11
CA ALA A 49 -3.33 0.17 2.21
C ALA A 49 -3.93 1.56 1.99
N ILE A 50 -3.50 2.53 2.80
CA ILE A 50 -3.87 3.94 2.65
C ILE A 50 -3.17 4.49 1.40
N ALA A 51 -3.94 5.07 0.49
CA ALA A 51 -3.41 5.77 -0.66
C ALA A 51 -2.95 7.18 -0.27
N ASP A 52 -1.65 7.34 -0.08
CA ASP A 52 -1.07 8.59 0.40
C ASP A 52 -0.27 9.29 -0.69
N THR A 53 -0.83 10.39 -1.19
CA THR A 53 -0.14 11.26 -2.16
C THR A 53 1.05 12.03 -1.58
N GLY A 54 1.19 12.10 -0.25
CA GLY A 54 2.31 12.70 0.47
C GLY A 54 3.52 11.79 0.62
N PHE A 55 3.35 10.48 0.45
CA PHE A 55 4.44 9.51 0.48
C PHE A 55 4.99 9.26 -0.93
N ASP A 56 6.30 9.44 -1.13
CA ASP A 56 6.91 9.35 -2.46
C ASP A 56 7.17 7.92 -2.93
N GLU A 57 7.51 7.04 -2.00
CA GLU A 57 7.97 5.70 -2.31
C GLU A 57 6.80 4.72 -2.57
N SER A 58 7.09 3.43 -2.73
CA SER A 58 6.07 2.47 -3.18
C SER A 58 5.17 2.00 -2.05
N LEU A 59 5.70 1.24 -1.08
CA LEU A 59 4.96 0.77 0.08
C LEU A 59 5.72 1.05 1.38
N TYR A 60 5.01 1.52 2.40
CA TYR A 60 5.50 1.59 3.79
C TYR A 60 4.84 0.48 4.60
N ALA A 61 5.64 -0.34 5.28
CA ALA A 61 5.17 -1.53 5.95
C ALA A 61 4.53 -1.26 7.32
N ASN A 62 3.47 -2.02 7.60
CA ASN A 62 3.02 -2.28 8.97
C ASN A 62 3.60 -3.61 9.48
N ILE A 63 3.29 -3.98 10.73
CA ILE A 63 3.81 -5.19 11.35
C ILE A 63 3.48 -6.49 10.59
N GLN A 64 2.27 -6.61 10.03
CA GLN A 64 1.86 -7.80 9.27
C GLN A 64 2.71 -7.97 8.00
N LEU A 65 3.05 -6.86 7.34
CA LEU A 65 3.91 -6.89 6.18
C LEU A 65 5.36 -7.21 6.54
N VAL A 66 5.84 -6.79 7.72
CA VAL A 66 7.15 -7.21 8.25
C VAL A 66 7.21 -8.73 8.43
N GLU A 67 6.21 -9.33 9.07
CA GLU A 67 6.12 -10.78 9.28
C GLU A 67 6.09 -11.54 7.95
N PHE A 68 5.37 -11.02 6.95
CA PHE A 68 5.32 -11.64 5.62
C PHE A 68 6.68 -11.65 4.90
N LEU A 69 7.50 -10.63 5.13
CA LEU A 69 8.82 -10.48 4.52
C LEU A 69 9.92 -11.23 5.29
N GLU A 70 9.61 -11.84 6.43
CA GLU A 70 10.58 -12.55 7.26
C GLU A 70 11.38 -13.60 6.46
N GLY A 71 12.69 -13.62 6.66
CA GLY A 71 13.63 -14.50 5.97
C GLY A 71 14.04 -14.05 4.57
N LEU A 72 13.45 -12.97 4.03
CA LEU A 72 14.02 -12.31 2.85
C LEU A 72 15.25 -11.48 3.24
N ARG A 73 16.17 -11.33 2.28
CA ARG A 73 17.28 -10.39 2.40
C ARG A 73 16.86 -9.04 1.85
N SER A 74 17.07 -7.97 2.61
CA SER A 74 16.90 -6.60 2.14
C SER A 74 17.85 -6.31 0.97
N ILE A 75 17.36 -5.55 -0.02
CA ILE A 75 18.13 -5.18 -1.21
C ILE A 75 19.03 -3.97 -0.97
N ARG A 76 18.63 -3.11 -0.03
CA ARG A 76 19.37 -1.95 0.46
C ARG A 76 18.75 -1.45 1.77
N THR A 77 19.42 -0.52 2.41
CA THR A 77 18.80 0.39 3.37
C THR A 77 18.50 1.73 2.69
N ALA A 78 17.53 2.46 3.24
CA ALA A 78 17.16 3.80 2.81
C ALA A 78 16.76 4.65 4.02
N THR A 79 16.91 5.97 3.91
CA THR A 79 16.45 6.91 4.94
C THR A 79 15.30 7.72 4.39
N LEU A 80 14.14 7.64 5.03
CA LEU A 80 12.94 8.42 4.72
C LEU A 80 12.87 9.63 5.65
N ARG A 81 12.29 10.73 5.16
CA ARG A 81 12.01 11.91 5.99
C ARG A 81 10.55 11.88 6.44
N ALA A 82 10.35 11.82 7.75
CA ALA A 82 9.06 11.97 8.38
C ALA A 82 8.95 13.36 9.03
N LEU A 83 7.79 13.68 9.60
CA LEU A 83 7.61 14.94 10.32
C LEU A 83 8.52 14.98 11.55
N GLY A 84 9.56 15.81 11.47
CA GLY A 84 10.46 16.10 12.59
C GLY A 84 11.58 15.08 12.84
N HIS A 85 11.67 13.99 12.06
CA HIS A 85 12.75 13.01 12.19
C HIS A 85 12.99 12.22 10.90
N GLU A 86 14.09 11.47 10.87
CA GLU A 86 14.46 10.56 9.79
C GLU A 86 14.18 9.11 10.21
N VAL A 87 13.63 8.32 9.29
CA VAL A 87 13.30 6.90 9.51
C VAL A 87 14.22 6.05 8.65
N ALA A 88 15.07 5.26 9.30
CA ALA A 88 15.90 4.28 8.61
C ALA A 88 15.06 3.03 8.28
N CYS A 89 15.09 2.61 7.02
CA CYS A 89 14.34 1.48 6.51
C CYS A 89 15.27 0.44 5.87
N GLU A 90 14.93 -0.83 6.04
CA GLU A 90 15.31 -1.87 5.11
C GLU A 90 14.34 -1.88 3.93
N VAL A 91 14.86 -2.09 2.72
CA VAL A 91 14.04 -2.13 1.50
C VAL A 91 14.01 -3.54 0.96
N PHE A 92 12.81 -4.04 0.70
CA PHE A 92 12.54 -5.36 0.12
C PHE A 92 11.84 -5.23 -1.22
N LYS A 93 11.80 -6.33 -1.97
CA LYS A 93 11.05 -6.43 -3.22
C LYS A 93 9.97 -7.49 -3.11
N ALA A 94 8.77 -7.16 -3.57
CA ALA A 94 7.66 -8.09 -3.63
C ALA A 94 6.86 -7.88 -4.91
N GLN A 95 6.33 -8.96 -5.49
CA GLN A 95 5.38 -8.82 -6.58
C GLN A 95 4.05 -8.31 -6.02
N CYS A 96 3.48 -7.28 -6.64
CA CYS A 96 2.26 -6.62 -6.19
C CYS A 96 1.16 -6.62 -7.25
N HIS A 97 -0.08 -6.80 -6.81
CA HIS A 97 -1.29 -6.68 -7.62
C HIS A 97 -2.31 -5.82 -6.90
N LEU A 98 -3.10 -5.05 -7.66
CA LEU A 98 -4.40 -4.59 -7.17
C LEU A 98 -5.37 -5.75 -7.15
N VAL A 99 -6.22 -5.81 -6.12
CA VAL A 99 -7.30 -6.80 -6.02
C VAL A 99 -8.67 -6.14 -5.94
N ASP A 100 -9.70 -6.81 -6.46
CA ASP A 100 -11.08 -6.36 -6.30
C ASP A 100 -11.66 -6.70 -4.91
N ASP A 101 -12.93 -6.36 -4.67
CA ASP A 101 -13.63 -6.69 -3.41
C ASP A 101 -13.78 -8.20 -3.15
N ASN A 102 -13.61 -9.05 -4.18
CA ASN A 102 -13.58 -10.51 -4.03
C ASN A 102 -12.14 -11.04 -3.87
N LEU A 103 -11.18 -10.14 -3.60
CA LEU A 103 -9.75 -10.44 -3.43
C LEU A 103 -9.10 -11.06 -4.67
N ARG A 104 -9.66 -10.83 -5.86
CA ARG A 104 -9.10 -11.35 -7.12
C ARG A 104 -8.10 -10.36 -7.69
N PRO A 105 -6.91 -10.79 -8.12
CA PRO A 105 -5.97 -9.91 -8.83
C PRO A 105 -6.60 -9.40 -10.12
N VAL A 106 -6.59 -8.08 -10.28
CA VAL A 106 -7.22 -7.37 -11.41
C VAL A 106 -6.23 -6.50 -12.17
N LEU A 107 -5.15 -6.07 -11.54
CA LEU A 107 -4.05 -5.35 -12.18
C LEU A 107 -2.71 -5.77 -11.57
N ASN A 108 -1.74 -6.09 -12.42
CA ASN A 108 -0.37 -6.40 -11.98
C ASN A 108 0.45 -5.11 -11.91
N LEU A 109 0.86 -4.72 -10.70
CA LEU A 109 1.72 -3.56 -10.43
C LEU A 109 3.22 -3.91 -10.52
N GLN A 110 3.53 -5.09 -11.04
CA GLN A 110 4.88 -5.64 -11.15
C GLN A 110 5.55 -5.79 -9.78
N GLU A 111 6.88 -5.74 -9.76
CA GLU A 111 7.66 -5.79 -8.53
C GLU A 111 7.76 -4.39 -7.94
N VAL A 112 7.37 -4.24 -6.68
CA VAL A 112 7.39 -2.97 -5.95
C VAL A 112 8.35 -3.07 -4.78
N GLU A 113 8.81 -1.92 -4.33
CA GLU A 113 9.70 -1.82 -3.16
C GLU A 113 8.89 -1.62 -1.88
N VAL A 114 9.20 -2.41 -0.87
CA VAL A 114 8.58 -2.31 0.45
C VAL A 114 9.61 -1.76 1.42
N TYR A 115 9.30 -0.60 1.99
CA TYR A 115 10.10 0.08 3.00
C TYR A 115 9.65 -0.38 4.37
N VAL A 116 10.52 -1.10 5.05
CA VAL A 116 10.31 -1.64 6.40
C VAL A 116 11.17 -0.84 7.37
N PRO A 117 10.57 -0.08 8.30
CA PRO A 117 11.34 0.62 9.32
C PRO A 117 12.18 -0.34 10.15
N ILE A 118 13.42 0.07 10.44
CA ILE A 118 14.34 -0.70 11.29
C ILE A 118 13.87 -0.65 12.75
N ASN A 119 13.37 0.51 13.20
CA ASN A 119 12.85 0.66 14.55
C ASN A 119 11.36 0.38 14.57
N VAL A 120 10.92 -0.40 15.57
CA VAL A 120 9.51 -0.78 15.74
C VAL A 120 8.62 0.42 16.03
N GLU A 121 9.15 1.46 16.68
CA GLU A 121 8.43 2.70 17.00
C GLU A 121 8.05 3.53 15.77
N ASP A 122 8.72 3.29 14.63
CA ASP A 122 8.41 3.94 13.36
C ASP A 122 7.34 3.16 12.56
N LEU A 123 6.95 1.95 12.99
CA LEU A 123 5.91 1.18 12.31
C LEU A 123 4.54 1.83 12.46
N LEU A 124 3.79 1.82 11.38
CA LEU A 124 2.40 2.28 11.34
C LEU A 124 1.44 1.09 11.47
N GLU A 125 0.19 1.40 11.85
CA GLU A 125 -0.89 0.41 11.90
C GLU A 125 -1.29 -0.05 10.49
N ASP A 126 -1.48 0.93 9.60
CA ASP A 126 -1.87 0.70 8.21
C ASP A 126 -0.65 0.69 7.28
N VAL A 127 -0.73 -0.11 6.22
CA VAL A 127 0.22 -0.04 5.10
C VAL A 127 -0.04 1.27 4.35
N ILE A 128 1.00 1.98 3.94
CA ILE A 128 0.87 3.14 3.05
C ILE A 128 1.28 2.74 1.64
N VAL A 129 0.48 3.13 0.65
CA VAL A 129 0.86 3.12 -0.77
C VAL A 129 1.11 4.53 -1.28
N GLY A 130 2.31 4.76 -1.79
CA GLY A 130 2.78 6.09 -2.20
C GLY A 130 2.89 6.29 -3.71
N ARG A 131 3.39 7.46 -4.09
CA ARG A 131 3.38 7.98 -5.47
C ARG A 131 4.09 7.09 -6.48
N SER A 132 5.11 6.33 -6.10
CA SER A 132 5.76 5.35 -6.99
C SER A 132 4.75 4.35 -7.58
N ILE A 133 3.75 3.93 -6.80
CA ILE A 133 2.65 3.08 -7.29
C ILE A 133 1.50 3.95 -7.84
N LEU A 134 1.08 4.98 -7.11
CA LEU A 134 -0.09 5.79 -7.50
C LEU A 134 0.08 6.44 -8.89
N ASN A 135 1.29 6.84 -9.28
CA ASN A 135 1.59 7.43 -10.59
C ASN A 135 1.52 6.43 -11.76
N GLN A 136 1.45 5.12 -11.48
CA GLN A 136 1.21 4.09 -12.49
C GLN A 136 -0.28 3.93 -12.82
N LEU A 137 -1.15 4.61 -12.07
CA LEU A 137 -2.59 4.44 -12.09
C LEU A 137 -3.28 5.74 -12.50
N LYS A 138 -4.43 5.59 -13.18
CA LYS A 138 -5.35 6.70 -13.36
C LYS A 138 -6.37 6.68 -12.23
N LEU A 139 -6.25 7.62 -11.30
CA LEU A 139 -7.05 7.66 -10.08
C LEU A 139 -8.12 8.76 -10.11
N GLN A 140 -9.27 8.49 -9.51
CA GLN A 140 -10.28 9.48 -9.17
C GLN A 140 -10.65 9.34 -7.69
N LEU A 141 -10.61 10.45 -6.96
CA LEU A 141 -10.93 10.56 -5.53
C LEU A 141 -12.14 11.49 -5.39
N ASN A 142 -13.18 11.07 -4.65
CA ASN A 142 -14.39 11.88 -4.48
C ASN A 142 -14.88 12.02 -3.03
N GLY A 143 -14.11 11.54 -2.05
CA GLY A 143 -14.49 11.55 -0.62
C GLY A 143 -15.32 10.34 -0.18
N GLU A 144 -15.76 9.49 -1.10
CA GLU A 144 -16.49 8.24 -0.79
C GLU A 144 -15.78 7.01 -1.36
N PHE A 145 -15.17 7.16 -2.53
CA PHE A 145 -14.51 6.11 -3.27
C PHE A 145 -13.18 6.57 -3.87
N LEU A 146 -12.21 5.66 -3.86
CA LEU A 146 -11.03 5.70 -4.71
C LEU A 146 -11.33 4.81 -5.91
N GLN A 147 -11.30 5.40 -7.11
CA GLN A 147 -11.54 4.68 -8.36
C GLN A 147 -10.26 4.61 -9.19
N VAL A 148 -9.92 3.40 -9.64
CA VAL A 148 -8.86 3.13 -10.61
C VAL A 148 -9.52 2.96 -11.98
N LEU A 149 -9.14 3.80 -12.95
CA LEU A 149 -9.76 3.92 -14.29
C LEU A 149 -9.00 3.15 -15.37
#